data_AF-A0A7S0NPB5-F1
#
_entry.id   AF-A0A7S0NPB5-F1
#
_cell.length_a   1.000
_cell.length_b   1.000
_cell.length_c   1.000
_cell.angle_alpha   90.00
_cell.angle_beta   90.00
_cell.angle_gamma   90.00
#
_symmetry.space_group_name_H-M   'P 1'
#
loop_
_entity.id
_entity.type
_entity.pdbx_description
1 polymer ?
#
loop_
_entity_poly.entity_id
_entity_poly.type
_entity_poly.pdbx_seq_one_letter_code
_entity_poly.pdbx_strand_id
1 'polypeptide(L)'
;MALAALAPSRASTVRIRPTETARCRLDSFTHRRNPRPQRGGGHLRGWRTITLASVRADATAVDPAAGAPPRSFDPSTLSVRHFINLKNGVEAIPTLRAVGIDDYAFVRIQSTLCEVGDMEKMLLELDANLLVSLALGYSCVVYDFGSRDKKRGVPRALWYGLEFTRFALNRYWFDGEQRSHSPVLRGKRVDGVFRHKLSSLSKSAKKRIKYYRKFVPPEVRATYPGVRLVGAYAATAKDDDEGFYAETLRGWCAPAAPTANAAAVSVGTSTKAKVHPPRTEAEVAAALEGAGLSMFYGGEHDEEWTNRWVHHREA
;
A
#
# COMPACT_ATOMS: atom_id res chain seq x y z
N MET A 1 -36.98 -61.90 -9.36
CA MET A 1 -36.04 -61.44 -10.41
C MET A 1 -36.83 -60.66 -11.46
N ALA A 2 -36.69 -59.34 -11.48
CA ALA A 2 -37.14 -58.49 -12.59
C ALA A 2 -36.25 -57.24 -12.58
N LEU A 3 -35.32 -57.18 -13.54
CA LEU A 3 -34.39 -56.06 -13.77
C LEU A 3 -35.13 -54.96 -14.54
N ALA A 4 -35.32 -53.80 -13.90
CA ALA A 4 -35.75 -52.58 -14.58
C ALA A 4 -34.51 -51.85 -15.11
N ALA A 5 -34.42 -51.74 -16.44
CA ALA A 5 -33.36 -51.02 -17.13
C ALA A 5 -33.65 -49.51 -17.12
N LEU A 6 -32.78 -48.73 -16.45
CA LEU A 6 -32.75 -47.27 -16.52
C LEU A 6 -31.91 -46.85 -17.74
N ALA A 7 -32.51 -46.05 -18.62
CA ALA A 7 -31.82 -45.42 -19.74
C ALA A 7 -30.90 -44.27 -19.25
N PRO A 8 -29.71 -44.08 -19.86
CA PRO A 8 -28.78 -43.03 -19.43
C PRO A 8 -29.19 -41.63 -19.92
N SER A 9 -29.07 -40.67 -18.99
CA SER A 9 -29.23 -39.23 -19.21
C SER A 9 -28.19 -38.68 -20.19
N ARG A 10 -28.63 -37.81 -21.11
CA ARG A 10 -27.79 -37.13 -22.11
C ARG A 10 -26.79 -36.18 -21.44
N ALA A 11 -25.51 -36.42 -21.67
CA ALA A 11 -24.43 -35.49 -21.32
C ALA A 11 -24.38 -34.33 -22.32
N SER A 12 -24.52 -33.09 -21.84
CA SER A 12 -24.27 -31.87 -22.62
C SER A 12 -22.76 -31.62 -22.71
N THR A 13 -22.19 -31.83 -23.89
CA THR A 13 -20.81 -31.44 -24.20
C THR A 13 -20.74 -29.93 -24.48
N VAL A 14 -20.16 -29.16 -23.55
CA VAL A 14 -19.76 -27.77 -23.79
C VAL A 14 -18.37 -27.77 -24.44
N ARG A 15 -18.29 -27.37 -25.71
CA ARG A 15 -17.01 -27.12 -26.40
C ARG A 15 -16.45 -25.77 -25.96
N ILE A 16 -15.38 -25.79 -25.17
CA ILE A 16 -14.56 -24.60 -24.87
C ILE A 16 -13.55 -24.43 -26.00
N ARG A 17 -13.54 -23.27 -26.65
CA ARG A 17 -12.51 -22.89 -27.63
C ARG A 17 -11.20 -22.59 -26.87
N PRO A 18 -10.03 -23.09 -27.33
CA PRO A 18 -8.76 -22.64 -26.80
C PRO A 18 -8.53 -21.19 -27.25
N THR A 19 -8.45 -20.26 -26.30
CA THR A 19 -7.93 -18.91 -26.56
C THR A 19 -6.41 -18.98 -26.68
N GLU A 20 -5.91 -18.53 -27.82
CA GLU A 20 -4.49 -18.40 -28.13
C GLU A 20 -3.72 -17.63 -27.06
N THR A 21 -2.56 -18.15 -26.70
CA THR A 21 -1.54 -17.48 -25.89
C THR A 21 -1.02 -16.24 -26.63
N ALA A 22 -1.39 -15.05 -26.14
CA ALA A 22 -0.75 -13.81 -26.55
C ALA A 22 0.70 -13.77 -26.04
N ARG A 23 1.64 -14.05 -26.95
CA ARG A 23 3.07 -13.78 -26.75
C ARG A 23 3.29 -12.26 -26.79
N CYS A 24 3.58 -11.63 -25.65
CA CYS A 24 4.10 -10.26 -25.63
C CYS A 24 5.55 -10.26 -26.14
N ARG A 25 5.72 -9.99 -27.44
CA ARG A 25 6.98 -9.47 -27.99
C ARG A 25 7.07 -7.99 -27.64
N LEU A 26 8.04 -7.62 -26.81
CA LEU A 26 8.64 -6.29 -26.87
C LEU A 26 9.44 -6.25 -28.16
N ASP A 27 9.05 -5.45 -29.15
CA ASP A 27 9.97 -4.90 -30.15
C ASP A 27 9.38 -3.71 -30.91
N SER A 28 10.21 -2.67 -31.04
CA SER A 28 10.22 -1.64 -32.08
C SER A 28 8.99 -0.72 -32.25
N PHE A 29 9.04 0.44 -31.58
CA PHE A 29 8.24 1.60 -31.98
C PHE A 29 9.02 2.43 -33.01
N THR A 30 8.70 2.26 -34.29
CA THR A 30 9.17 3.12 -35.38
C THR A 30 8.27 4.36 -35.50
N HIS A 31 8.91 5.51 -35.70
CA HIS A 31 8.28 6.80 -35.92
C HIS A 31 7.20 6.77 -37.02
N ARG A 32 5.97 7.16 -36.69
CA ARG A 32 5.00 7.65 -37.70
C ARG A 32 4.62 9.09 -37.40
N ARG A 33 4.81 9.91 -38.43
CA ARG A 33 4.52 11.36 -38.52
C ARG A 33 3.01 11.60 -38.42
N ASN A 34 2.61 12.56 -37.59
CA ASN A 34 1.25 13.11 -37.59
C ASN A 34 1.10 14.19 -38.67
N PRO A 35 -0.03 14.22 -39.41
CA PRO A 35 -0.39 15.35 -40.26
C PRO A 35 -1.00 16.50 -39.42
N ARG A 36 -0.70 17.73 -39.84
CA ARG A 36 -1.26 18.99 -39.31
C ARG A 36 -2.77 19.10 -39.58
N PRO A 37 -3.56 19.74 -38.69
CA PRO A 37 -4.78 20.42 -39.07
C PRO A 37 -4.59 21.92 -39.19
N GLN A 38 -5.39 22.49 -40.10
CA GLN A 38 -5.34 23.84 -40.62
C GLN A 38 -5.94 24.90 -39.67
N ARG A 39 -5.57 26.15 -40.00
CA ARG A 39 -6.02 27.42 -39.41
C ARG A 39 -7.50 27.70 -39.65
N GLY A 40 -8.13 28.29 -38.65
CA GLY A 40 -9.29 29.18 -38.68
C GLY A 40 -9.53 29.60 -37.22
N GLY A 41 -9.47 30.85 -36.79
CA GLY A 41 -9.94 32.09 -37.39
C GLY A 41 -11.16 32.53 -36.60
N GLY A 42 -11.02 33.48 -35.67
CA GLY A 42 -12.20 34.14 -35.06
C GLY A 42 -12.10 34.54 -33.59
N HIS A 43 -11.99 35.86 -33.38
CA HIS A 43 -12.49 36.67 -32.26
C HIS A 43 -11.71 36.77 -30.93
N LEU A 44 -10.92 37.85 -30.91
CA LEU A 44 -10.46 38.63 -29.77
C LEU A 44 -11.62 39.05 -28.84
N ARG A 45 -11.50 38.74 -27.55
CA ARG A 45 -12.17 39.47 -26.46
C ARG A 45 -11.24 39.64 -25.27
N GLY A 46 -11.00 40.90 -24.91
CA GLY A 46 -10.83 41.38 -23.53
C GLY A 46 -9.52 41.06 -22.82
N TRP A 47 -8.46 41.81 -23.14
CA TRP A 47 -7.31 41.93 -22.25
C TRP A 47 -7.70 42.89 -21.12
N ARG A 48 -7.74 42.40 -19.88
CA ARG A 48 -7.84 43.25 -18.69
C ARG A 48 -6.43 43.64 -18.27
N THR A 49 -6.15 44.94 -18.35
CA THR A 49 -4.99 45.61 -17.78
C THR A 49 -4.97 45.40 -16.27
N ILE A 50 -3.93 44.74 -15.74
CA ILE A 50 -3.65 44.71 -14.31
C ILE A 50 -2.65 45.83 -14.04
N THR A 51 -3.10 46.87 -13.34
CA THR A 51 -2.28 47.97 -12.86
C THR A 51 -1.33 47.45 -11.79
N LEU A 52 -0.01 47.54 -12.02
CA LEU A 52 0.99 47.33 -10.99
C LEU A 52 0.96 48.53 -10.04
N ALA A 53 0.38 48.35 -8.85
CA ALA A 53 0.57 49.29 -7.76
C ALA A 53 1.95 49.05 -7.12
N SER A 54 2.82 50.04 -7.29
CA SER A 54 4.08 50.17 -6.56
C SER A 54 3.77 50.39 -5.08
N VAL A 55 4.09 49.43 -4.23
CA VAL A 55 4.06 49.60 -2.77
C VAL A 55 5.48 49.86 -2.31
N ARG A 56 5.69 51.09 -1.82
CA ARG A 56 6.91 51.52 -1.13
C ARG A 56 7.12 50.67 0.12
N ALA A 57 8.38 50.28 0.31
CA ALA A 57 8.85 49.68 1.54
C ALA A 57 8.86 50.75 2.64
N ASP A 58 8.03 50.56 3.65
CA ASP A 58 8.27 51.12 4.99
C ASP A 58 8.52 49.97 5.95
N ALA A 59 9.71 50.02 6.54
CA ALA A 59 10.18 49.10 7.55
C ALA A 59 9.46 49.34 8.89
N THR A 60 9.52 48.35 9.77
CA THR A 60 9.03 48.32 11.16
C THR A 60 7.56 47.93 11.37
N ALA A 61 7.25 46.68 11.05
CA ALA A 61 6.25 45.92 11.82
C ALA A 61 6.83 44.53 12.11
N VAL A 62 7.12 44.27 13.39
CA VAL A 62 7.52 42.94 13.86
C VAL A 62 6.25 42.09 13.90
N ASP A 63 6.09 41.26 12.89
CA ASP A 63 4.99 40.31 12.74
C ASP A 63 5.19 39.14 13.73
N PRO A 64 4.29 38.85 14.68
CA PRO A 64 4.47 37.76 15.64
C PRO A 64 4.14 36.38 15.03
N ALA A 65 3.95 36.28 13.72
CA ALA A 65 3.67 35.04 13.00
C ALA A 65 4.95 34.35 12.45
N ALA A 66 6.08 34.45 13.16
CA ALA A 66 7.23 33.58 12.91
C ALA A 66 6.86 32.15 13.35
N GLY A 67 6.21 31.43 12.43
CA GLY A 67 5.80 30.05 12.59
C GLY A 67 6.96 29.22 13.14
N ALA A 68 6.68 28.49 14.21
CA ALA A 68 7.61 27.50 14.73
C ALA A 68 8.19 26.69 13.57
N PRO A 69 9.50 26.40 13.56
CA PRO A 69 10.10 25.59 12.51
C PRO A 69 9.29 24.30 12.36
N PRO A 70 9.09 23.80 11.12
CA PRO A 70 8.38 22.55 10.93
C PRO A 70 9.01 21.52 11.85
N ARG A 71 8.22 20.96 12.77
CA ARG A 71 8.68 19.93 13.71
C ARG A 71 9.45 18.90 12.88
N SER A 72 10.68 18.63 13.26
CA SER A 72 11.47 17.56 12.65
C SER A 72 10.64 16.29 12.78
N PHE A 73 10.07 15.85 11.66
CA PHE A 73 9.28 14.64 11.62
C PHE A 73 10.25 13.47 11.76
N ASP A 74 10.18 12.77 12.88
CA ASP A 74 10.91 11.54 13.08
C ASP A 74 9.98 10.34 12.80
N PRO A 75 10.08 9.70 11.61
CA PRO A 75 9.25 8.55 11.26
C PRO A 75 9.43 7.40 12.26
N SER A 76 10.61 7.30 12.89
CA SER A 76 10.94 6.24 13.83
C SER A 76 10.13 6.31 15.13
N THR A 77 9.42 7.42 15.37
CA THR A 77 8.57 7.64 16.55
C THR A 77 7.08 7.42 16.28
N LEU A 78 6.70 7.15 15.02
CA LEU A 78 5.30 7.00 14.66
C LEU A 78 4.67 5.76 15.27
N SER A 79 3.45 5.92 15.78
CA SER A 79 2.61 4.79 16.17
C SER A 79 2.26 3.94 14.96
N VAL A 80 2.42 2.62 15.12
CA VAL A 80 2.23 1.66 14.04
C VAL A 80 0.84 1.03 14.06
N ARG A 81 0.30 0.78 12.86
CA ARG A 81 -0.89 -0.07 12.63
C ARG A 81 -0.51 -1.20 11.70
N HIS A 82 -0.99 -2.40 12.02
CA HIS A 82 -0.59 -3.64 11.35
C HIS A 82 -1.71 -4.14 10.44
N PHE A 83 -1.36 -4.50 9.21
CA PHE A 83 -2.29 -4.97 8.19
C PHE A 83 -1.77 -6.22 7.51
N ILE A 84 -2.53 -7.31 7.54
CA ILE A 84 -2.18 -8.54 6.85
C ILE A 84 -2.80 -8.53 5.45
N ASN A 85 -1.98 -8.65 4.40
CA ASN A 85 -2.50 -8.83 3.05
C ASN A 85 -3.06 -10.25 2.91
N LEU A 86 -4.32 -10.38 2.52
CA LEU A 86 -4.99 -11.67 2.43
C LEU A 86 -4.32 -12.60 1.41
N LYS A 87 -4.49 -13.91 1.65
CA LYS A 87 -3.74 -15.03 1.05
C LYS A 87 -2.34 -15.15 1.66
N ASN A 88 -1.28 -14.85 0.93
CA ASN A 88 0.08 -15.20 1.34
C ASN A 88 0.57 -14.41 2.58
N GLY A 89 0.01 -13.23 2.89
CA GLY A 89 0.36 -12.50 4.12
C GLY A 89 -0.08 -13.21 5.41
N VAL A 90 -1.02 -14.15 5.35
CA VAL A 90 -1.49 -14.94 6.52
C VAL A 90 -0.35 -15.75 7.14
N GLU A 91 0.67 -16.13 6.36
CA GLU A 91 1.88 -16.78 6.87
C GLU A 91 2.65 -15.94 7.90
N ALA A 92 2.44 -14.62 7.93
CA ALA A 92 3.09 -13.76 8.92
C ALA A 92 2.52 -13.94 10.33
N ILE A 93 1.29 -14.43 10.50
CA ILE A 93 0.59 -14.45 11.80
C ILE A 93 1.42 -15.10 12.91
N PRO A 94 2.00 -16.31 12.75
CA PRO A 94 2.80 -16.92 13.82
C PRO A 94 3.99 -16.05 14.23
N THR A 95 4.67 -15.43 13.26
CA THR A 95 5.80 -14.54 13.50
C THR A 95 5.38 -13.26 14.22
N LEU A 96 4.27 -12.65 13.81
CA LEU A 96 3.72 -11.45 14.46
C LEU A 96 3.39 -11.72 15.93
N ARG A 97 2.73 -12.84 16.23
CA ARG A 97 2.43 -13.26 17.61
C ARG A 97 3.70 -13.50 18.42
N ALA A 98 4.73 -14.09 17.81
CA ALA A 98 6.01 -14.34 18.47
C ALA A 98 6.73 -13.04 18.89
N VAL A 99 6.56 -11.96 18.12
CA VAL A 99 7.12 -10.63 18.45
C VAL A 99 6.15 -9.74 19.24
N GLY A 100 5.02 -10.29 19.70
CA GLY A 100 4.03 -9.57 20.52
C GLY A 100 3.09 -8.65 19.73
N ILE A 101 2.99 -8.81 18.41
CA ILE A 101 2.04 -8.08 17.56
C ILE A 101 0.75 -8.91 17.46
N ASP A 102 -0.22 -8.53 18.28
CA ASP A 102 -1.51 -9.22 18.42
C ASP A 102 -2.69 -8.47 17.80
N ASP A 103 -2.56 -7.15 17.62
CA ASP A 103 -3.57 -6.25 17.03
C ASP A 103 -3.21 -5.95 15.57
N TYR A 104 -3.97 -6.54 14.65
CA TYR A 104 -3.84 -6.33 13.22
C TYR A 104 -5.19 -6.38 12.53
N ALA A 105 -5.32 -5.62 11.44
CA ALA A 105 -6.45 -5.69 10.53
C ALA A 105 -6.05 -6.44 9.25
N PHE A 106 -7.02 -6.70 8.38
CA PHE A 106 -6.79 -7.32 7.08
C PHE A 106 -6.94 -6.29 5.96
N VAL A 107 -6.14 -6.46 4.91
CA VAL A 107 -6.27 -5.70 3.67
C VAL A 107 -6.20 -6.66 2.49
N ARG A 108 -6.71 -6.24 1.33
CA ARG A 108 -6.61 -6.99 0.09
C ARG A 108 -5.94 -6.13 -0.97
N ILE A 109 -4.70 -6.46 -1.27
CA ILE A 109 -3.90 -5.89 -2.36
C ILE A 109 -3.51 -7.04 -3.29
N GLN A 110 -4.29 -7.24 -4.34
CA GLN A 110 -4.11 -8.38 -5.22
C GLN A 110 -2.96 -8.17 -6.21
N SER A 111 -1.98 -9.05 -6.16
CA SER A 111 -0.87 -9.06 -7.11
C SER A 111 -1.31 -9.26 -8.57
N THR A 112 -2.44 -9.94 -8.80
CA THR A 112 -3.05 -10.12 -10.13
C THR A 112 -3.60 -8.82 -10.70
N LEU A 113 -4.25 -7.99 -9.89
CA LEU A 113 -4.69 -6.64 -10.31
C LEU A 113 -3.48 -5.75 -10.62
N CYS A 114 -2.42 -5.87 -9.82
CA CYS A 114 -1.17 -5.17 -10.10
C CYS A 114 -0.54 -5.62 -11.44
N GLU A 115 -0.59 -6.91 -11.75
CA GLU A 115 -0.05 -7.50 -12.98
C GLU A 115 -0.79 -7.05 -14.23
N VAL A 116 -2.11 -7.14 -14.24
CA VAL A 116 -2.93 -6.66 -15.37
C VAL A 116 -2.99 -5.14 -15.44
N GLY A 117 -2.51 -4.45 -14.41
CA GLY A 117 -2.42 -3.00 -14.36
C GLY A 117 -3.71 -2.28 -13.96
N ASP A 118 -4.72 -3.02 -13.49
CA ASP A 118 -6.01 -2.50 -12.99
C ASP A 118 -5.86 -1.90 -11.59
N MET A 119 -5.22 -0.73 -11.57
CA MET A 119 -4.98 0.00 -10.33
C MET A 119 -6.24 0.63 -9.74
N GLU A 120 -7.28 0.85 -10.56
CA GLU A 120 -8.53 1.38 -10.07
C GLU A 120 -9.21 0.38 -9.15
N LYS A 121 -9.39 -0.86 -9.62
CA LYS A 121 -9.99 -1.91 -8.82
C LYS A 121 -9.18 -2.17 -7.55
N MET A 122 -7.85 -2.18 -7.66
CA MET A 122 -6.96 -2.32 -6.49
C MET A 122 -7.22 -1.23 -5.45
N LEU A 123 -7.29 0.05 -5.84
CA LEU A 123 -7.58 1.15 -4.92
C LEU A 123 -8.99 1.08 -4.32
N LEU A 124 -9.97 0.53 -5.05
CA LEU A 124 -11.33 0.32 -4.56
C LEU A 124 -11.43 -0.85 -3.56
N GLU A 125 -10.50 -1.79 -3.57
CA GLU A 125 -10.41 -2.90 -2.60
C GLU A 125 -9.70 -2.52 -1.30
N LEU A 126 -9.01 -1.37 -1.24
CA LEU A 126 -8.37 -0.90 -0.02
C LEU A 126 -9.37 -0.71 1.12
N ASP A 127 -9.02 -1.29 2.27
CA ASP A 127 -9.85 -1.28 3.47
C ASP A 127 -10.03 0.13 4.07
N ALA A 128 -11.19 0.37 4.67
CA ALA A 128 -11.48 1.66 5.30
C ALA A 128 -10.59 1.94 6.51
N ASN A 129 -10.24 0.92 7.32
CA ASN A 129 -9.37 1.10 8.48
C ASN A 129 -7.96 1.52 8.04
N LEU A 130 -7.46 0.97 6.93
CA LEU A 130 -6.18 1.37 6.35
C LEU A 130 -6.22 2.85 5.92
N LEU A 131 -7.26 3.24 5.16
CA LEU A 131 -7.37 4.61 4.65
C LEU A 131 -7.52 5.65 5.76
N VAL A 132 -8.30 5.35 6.80
CA VAL A 132 -8.43 6.24 7.98
C VAL A 132 -7.11 6.28 8.76
N SER A 133 -6.46 5.15 8.99
CA SER A 133 -5.19 5.11 9.73
C SER A 133 -4.09 5.93 9.03
N LEU A 134 -3.97 5.79 7.71
CA LEU A 134 -3.05 6.59 6.91
C LEU A 134 -3.40 8.08 6.94
N ALA A 135 -4.69 8.43 6.87
CA ALA A 135 -5.12 9.82 6.91
C ALA A 135 -4.80 10.48 8.26
N LEU A 136 -4.93 9.73 9.36
CA LEU A 136 -4.61 10.18 10.71
C LEU A 136 -3.09 10.22 11.00
N GLY A 137 -2.25 9.75 10.07
CA GLY A 137 -0.78 9.83 10.19
C GLY A 137 -0.11 8.64 10.86
N TYR A 138 -0.80 7.52 11.04
CA TYR A 138 -0.17 6.28 11.52
C TYR A 138 0.81 5.73 10.47
N SER A 139 1.89 5.10 10.94
CA SER A 139 2.70 4.23 10.07
C SER A 139 1.96 2.90 9.90
N CYS A 140 1.54 2.59 8.68
CA CYS A 140 0.80 1.37 8.39
C CYS A 140 1.73 0.33 7.76
N VAL A 141 1.97 -0.78 8.46
CA VAL A 141 2.80 -1.89 7.98
C VAL A 141 1.92 -2.97 7.39
N VAL A 142 2.16 -3.32 6.12
CA VAL A 142 1.43 -4.34 5.37
C VAL A 142 2.29 -5.59 5.20
N TYR A 143 1.80 -6.73 5.70
CA TYR A 143 2.48 -8.02 5.63
C TYR A 143 2.08 -8.83 4.40
N ASP A 144 3.04 -9.27 3.61
CA ASP A 144 2.80 -10.13 2.45
C ASP A 144 4.00 -11.04 2.17
N PHE A 145 3.80 -12.36 2.11
CA PHE A 145 4.87 -13.33 1.80
C PHE A 145 4.80 -13.83 0.36
N GLY A 146 3.94 -13.27 -0.50
CA GLY A 146 3.67 -13.73 -1.85
C GLY A 146 4.74 -13.43 -2.89
N SER A 147 6.01 -13.40 -2.49
CA SER A 147 7.11 -13.29 -3.42
C SER A 147 7.39 -14.63 -4.09
N ARG A 148 7.29 -14.63 -5.43
CA ARG A 148 7.68 -15.76 -6.29
C ARG A 148 9.10 -15.63 -6.82
N ASP A 149 9.69 -14.43 -6.71
CA ASP A 149 11.03 -14.13 -7.22
C ASP A 149 12.05 -14.27 -6.10
N LYS A 150 12.77 -15.40 -6.09
CA LYS A 150 13.82 -15.72 -5.12
C LYS A 150 15.00 -14.75 -5.18
N LYS A 151 15.21 -14.02 -6.28
CA LYS A 151 16.34 -13.09 -6.44
C LYS A 151 16.05 -11.72 -5.88
N ARG A 152 14.82 -11.22 -6.11
CA ARG A 152 14.43 -9.86 -5.69
C ARG A 152 13.62 -9.81 -4.41
N GLY A 153 13.02 -10.92 -3.98
CA GLY A 153 12.41 -11.09 -2.67
C GLY A 153 11.11 -10.32 -2.40
N VAL A 154 10.91 -9.13 -2.97
CA VAL A 154 9.73 -8.29 -2.67
C VAL A 154 8.49 -8.74 -3.46
N PRO A 155 7.35 -9.05 -2.81
CA PRO A 155 6.07 -9.34 -3.46
C PRO A 155 5.53 -8.19 -4.34
N ARG A 156 4.81 -8.53 -5.41
CA ARG A 156 4.24 -7.54 -6.36
C ARG A 156 3.20 -6.61 -5.74
N ALA A 157 2.41 -7.12 -4.81
CA ALA A 157 1.47 -6.29 -4.06
C ALA A 157 2.20 -5.18 -3.29
N LEU A 158 3.41 -5.43 -2.80
CA LEU A 158 4.23 -4.44 -2.12
C LEU A 158 4.90 -3.49 -3.13
N TRP A 159 5.81 -3.99 -3.97
CA TRP A 159 6.62 -3.11 -4.82
C TRP A 159 5.80 -2.33 -5.85
N TYR A 160 4.65 -2.84 -6.28
CA TYR A 160 3.75 -2.13 -7.20
C TYR A 160 2.52 -1.57 -6.47
N GLY A 161 1.76 -2.42 -5.79
CA GLY A 161 0.47 -2.03 -5.20
C GLY A 161 0.59 -0.95 -4.12
N LEU A 162 1.46 -1.16 -3.13
CA LEU A 162 1.71 -0.16 -2.09
C LEU A 162 2.31 1.11 -2.67
N GLU A 163 3.25 0.99 -3.61
CA GLU A 163 3.90 2.16 -4.21
C GLU A 163 2.89 3.03 -4.97
N PHE A 164 1.99 2.42 -5.74
CA PHE A 164 0.91 3.16 -6.39
C PHE A 164 -0.07 3.77 -5.39
N THR A 165 -0.36 3.07 -4.29
CA THR A 165 -1.21 3.57 -3.21
C THR A 165 -0.58 4.81 -2.55
N ARG A 166 0.70 4.75 -2.15
CA ARG A 166 1.45 5.91 -1.63
C ARG A 166 1.36 7.09 -2.57
N PHE A 167 1.64 6.87 -3.85
CA PHE A 167 1.60 7.92 -4.86
C PHE A 167 0.19 8.55 -4.99
N ALA A 168 -0.85 7.71 -5.09
CA ALA A 168 -2.23 8.15 -5.24
C ALA A 168 -2.72 8.96 -4.04
N LEU A 169 -2.47 8.47 -2.83
CA LEU A 169 -2.91 9.11 -1.58
C LEU A 169 -2.16 10.43 -1.35
N ASN A 170 -0.83 10.46 -1.53
CA ASN A 170 -0.05 11.70 -1.40
C ASN A 170 -0.60 12.78 -2.36
N ARG A 171 -0.88 12.40 -3.61
CA ARG A 171 -1.38 13.34 -4.63
C ARG A 171 -2.80 13.83 -4.37
N TYR A 172 -3.70 12.98 -3.84
CA TYR A 172 -5.07 13.39 -3.56
C TYR A 172 -5.26 14.11 -2.24
N TRP A 173 -4.38 13.92 -1.25
CA TRP A 173 -4.58 14.45 0.10
C TRP A 173 -3.76 15.71 0.41
N PHE A 174 -2.58 15.88 -0.20
CA PHE A 174 -1.61 16.91 0.21
C PHE A 174 -1.34 18.00 -0.84
N ASP A 175 -2.17 18.10 -1.90
CA ASP A 175 -2.25 19.23 -2.85
C ASP A 175 -0.91 19.88 -3.27
N GLY A 176 0.06 19.09 -3.71
CA GLY A 176 1.31 19.65 -4.22
C GLY A 176 1.98 18.76 -5.25
N GLU A 177 2.04 19.21 -6.51
CA GLU A 177 2.95 18.61 -7.50
C GLU A 177 4.41 18.68 -7.06
N GLN A 178 4.76 19.69 -6.24
CA GLN A 178 6.10 19.88 -5.66
C GLN A 178 6.39 19.00 -4.45
N ARG A 179 5.38 18.34 -3.88
CA ARG A 179 5.50 17.41 -2.73
C ARG A 179 5.07 15.99 -3.11
N SER A 180 5.21 15.64 -4.38
CA SER A 180 4.85 14.31 -4.86
C SER A 180 6.03 13.37 -4.61
N HIS A 181 5.86 12.40 -3.72
CA HIS A 181 6.71 11.20 -3.63
C HIS A 181 6.99 10.68 -5.04
N SER A 182 8.26 10.60 -5.45
CA SER A 182 8.65 10.06 -6.76
C SER A 182 8.60 8.54 -6.72
N PRO A 183 7.63 7.91 -7.40
CA PRO A 183 7.45 6.48 -7.29
C PRO A 183 8.54 5.75 -8.05
N VAL A 184 9.13 4.73 -7.41
CA VAL A 184 10.17 3.89 -8.01
C VAL A 184 9.73 2.45 -8.00
N LEU A 185 9.78 1.82 -9.18
CA LEU A 185 9.55 0.39 -9.34
C LEU A 185 10.85 -0.26 -9.79
N ARG A 186 11.45 -1.10 -8.94
CA ARG A 186 12.65 -1.88 -9.27
C ARG A 186 13.78 -1.00 -9.82
N GLY A 187 14.08 0.10 -9.12
CA GLY A 187 15.13 1.06 -9.50
C GLY A 187 14.77 2.00 -10.66
N LYS A 188 13.53 1.95 -11.19
CA LYS A 188 13.08 2.84 -12.26
C LYS A 188 12.02 3.79 -11.76
N ARG A 189 12.22 5.08 -12.01
CA ARG A 189 11.19 6.11 -11.79
C ARG A 189 10.02 5.91 -12.73
N VAL A 190 8.80 5.99 -12.19
CA VAL A 190 7.56 5.73 -12.94
C VAL A 190 6.53 6.86 -12.84
N ASP A 191 6.97 8.08 -12.51
CA ASP A 191 6.10 9.24 -12.29
C ASP A 191 5.09 9.44 -13.43
N GLY A 192 5.53 9.30 -14.69
CA GLY A 192 4.67 9.48 -15.87
C GLY A 192 3.59 8.40 -15.99
N VAL A 193 3.96 7.14 -15.79
CA VAL A 193 3.03 6.00 -15.83
C VAL A 193 1.99 6.13 -14.72
N PHE A 194 2.43 6.48 -13.51
CA PHE A 194 1.54 6.60 -12.36
C PHE A 194 0.61 7.81 -12.50
N ARG A 195 1.11 8.95 -13.01
CA ARG A 195 0.25 10.10 -13.34
C ARG A 195 -0.81 9.74 -14.36
N HIS A 196 -0.45 9.02 -15.43
CA HIS A 196 -1.41 8.57 -16.43
C HIS A 196 -2.49 7.68 -15.80
N LYS A 197 -2.10 6.64 -15.05
CA LYS A 197 -3.04 5.74 -14.36
C LYS A 197 -3.94 6.48 -13.36
N LEU A 198 -3.41 7.45 -12.62
CA LEU A 198 -4.18 8.24 -11.66
C LEU A 198 -5.19 9.16 -12.37
N SER A 199 -4.80 9.71 -13.52
CA SER A 199 -5.66 10.57 -14.34
C SER A 199 -6.80 9.80 -15.00
N SER A 200 -6.57 8.52 -15.34
CA SER A 200 -7.55 7.65 -15.98
C SER A 200 -8.57 7.03 -15.01
N LEU A 201 -8.40 7.17 -13.68
CA LEU A 201 -9.36 6.65 -12.71
C LEU A 201 -10.76 7.24 -12.91
N SER A 202 -11.79 6.43 -12.70
CA SER A 202 -13.18 6.88 -12.72
C SER A 202 -13.47 7.97 -11.68
N LYS A 203 -14.55 8.72 -11.90
CA LYS A 203 -15.02 9.73 -10.92
C LYS A 203 -15.32 9.10 -9.56
N SER A 204 -15.83 7.86 -9.53
CA SER A 204 -16.15 7.15 -8.29
C SER A 204 -14.89 6.83 -7.48
N ALA A 205 -13.88 6.25 -8.13
CA ALA A 205 -12.60 5.93 -7.48
C ALA A 205 -11.91 7.19 -6.93
N LYS A 206 -11.88 8.26 -7.74
CA LYS A 206 -11.34 9.56 -7.30
C LYS A 206 -12.11 10.12 -6.10
N LYS A 207 -13.44 10.03 -6.09
CA LYS A 207 -14.28 10.49 -4.98
C LYS A 207 -14.03 9.68 -3.69
N ARG A 208 -13.92 8.35 -3.80
CA ARG A 208 -13.60 7.48 -2.65
C ARG A 208 -12.27 7.86 -2.02
N ILE A 209 -11.22 8.03 -2.80
CA ILE A 209 -9.89 8.38 -2.26
C ILE A 209 -9.93 9.77 -1.61
N LYS A 210 -10.53 10.75 -2.29
CA LYS A 210 -10.67 12.11 -1.75
C LYS A 210 -11.50 12.19 -0.48
N TYR A 211 -12.45 11.27 -0.27
CA TYR A 211 -13.32 11.26 0.90
C TYR A 211 -12.53 11.29 2.21
N TYR A 212 -11.43 10.54 2.29
CA TYR A 212 -10.63 10.42 3.51
C TYR A 212 -9.74 11.64 3.79
N ARG A 213 -9.54 12.51 2.80
CA ARG A 213 -8.71 13.72 2.92
C ARG A 213 -9.15 14.64 4.07
N LYS A 214 -10.46 14.71 4.33
CA LYS A 214 -11.02 15.55 5.39
C LYS A 214 -10.59 15.12 6.81
N PHE A 215 -10.12 13.88 6.96
CA PHE A 215 -9.61 13.36 8.22
C PHE A 215 -8.12 13.63 8.41
N VAL A 216 -7.43 14.18 7.40
CA VAL A 216 -6.00 14.48 7.50
C VAL A 216 -5.79 15.73 8.35
N PRO A 217 -5.22 15.60 9.56
CA PRO A 217 -5.06 16.72 10.47
C PRO A 217 -3.92 17.65 10.00
N PRO A 218 -3.88 18.92 10.44
CA PRO A 218 -2.89 19.89 10.00
C PRO A 218 -1.44 19.44 10.23
N GLU A 219 -1.18 18.72 11.31
CA GLU A 219 0.16 18.23 11.69
C GLU A 219 0.67 17.18 10.68
N VAL A 220 -0.21 16.29 10.24
CA VAL A 220 0.09 15.31 9.19
C VAL A 220 0.23 16.01 7.84
N ARG A 221 -0.58 17.04 7.57
CA ARG A 221 -0.47 17.84 6.34
C ARG A 221 0.84 18.63 6.24
N ALA A 222 1.40 19.03 7.37
CA ALA A 222 2.68 19.70 7.46
C ALA A 222 3.88 18.72 7.33
N THR A 223 3.65 17.43 7.52
CA THR A 223 4.67 16.38 7.46
C THR A 223 4.96 15.95 6.02
N TYR A 224 6.22 15.63 5.72
CA TYR A 224 6.63 15.09 4.42
C TYR A 224 7.53 13.84 4.52
N PRO A 225 7.29 12.80 3.70
CA PRO A 225 6.04 12.51 2.98
C PRO A 225 4.86 12.30 3.93
N GLY A 226 3.66 12.67 3.45
CA GLY A 226 2.45 12.71 4.27
C GLY A 226 1.82 11.35 4.54
N VAL A 227 2.02 10.36 3.65
CA VAL A 227 1.50 8.99 3.81
C VAL A 227 2.63 8.03 4.18
N ARG A 228 2.50 7.35 5.33
CA ARG A 228 3.44 6.32 5.80
C ARG A 228 2.82 4.93 5.69
N LEU A 229 3.10 4.30 4.55
CA LEU A 229 2.67 2.95 4.21
C LEU A 229 3.94 2.13 3.97
N VAL A 230 4.16 1.06 4.72
CA VAL A 230 5.39 0.25 4.68
C VAL A 230 4.99 -1.20 4.40
N GLY A 231 5.83 -1.94 3.69
CA GLY A 231 5.66 -3.38 3.49
C GLY A 231 6.61 -4.16 4.40
N ALA A 232 6.18 -5.34 4.84
CA ALA A 232 7.04 -6.33 5.48
C ALA A 232 6.80 -7.69 4.81
N TYR A 233 7.87 -8.38 4.44
CA TYR A 233 7.77 -9.58 3.62
C TYR A 233 8.81 -10.65 3.98
N ALA A 234 8.47 -11.87 3.60
CA ALA A 234 9.36 -13.01 3.57
C ALA A 234 9.02 -13.87 2.34
N ALA A 235 9.79 -14.92 2.08
CA ALA A 235 9.42 -15.90 1.08
C ALA A 235 8.27 -16.78 1.61
N THR A 236 7.24 -17.01 0.80
CA THR A 236 6.18 -17.98 1.11
C THR A 236 6.74 -19.40 1.11
N ALA A 237 6.32 -20.19 2.10
CA ALA A 237 6.53 -21.64 2.17
C ALA A 237 5.25 -22.42 1.78
N LYS A 238 4.13 -21.74 1.58
CA LYS A 238 2.78 -22.29 1.45
C LYS A 238 2.02 -21.75 0.23
N ASP A 239 2.72 -21.44 -0.87
CA ASP A 239 2.09 -20.91 -2.08
C ASP A 239 0.97 -21.85 -2.56
N ASP A 240 -0.20 -21.29 -2.83
CA ASP A 240 -1.42 -22.00 -3.26
C ASP A 240 -1.99 -23.07 -2.28
N ASP A 241 -1.55 -23.09 -1.01
CA ASP A 241 -2.13 -23.95 0.04
C ASP A 241 -3.36 -23.30 0.70
N GLU A 242 -4.50 -23.31 0.01
CA GLU A 242 -5.75 -22.71 0.49
C GLU A 242 -6.20 -23.28 1.85
N GLY A 243 -5.96 -24.58 2.08
CA GLY A 243 -6.28 -25.27 3.33
C GLY A 243 -5.50 -24.68 4.50
N PHE A 244 -4.18 -24.55 4.34
CA PHE A 244 -3.30 -23.94 5.34
C PHE A 244 -3.75 -22.51 5.71
N TYR A 245 -4.04 -21.66 4.72
CA TYR A 245 -4.45 -20.28 5.00
C TYR A 245 -5.78 -20.23 5.76
N ALA A 246 -6.76 -21.04 5.36
CA ALA A 246 -8.05 -21.10 6.01
C ALA A 246 -7.96 -21.66 7.44
N GLU A 247 -7.12 -22.67 7.67
CA GLU A 247 -6.88 -23.24 8.99
C GLU A 247 -6.13 -22.27 9.90
N THR A 248 -5.12 -21.57 9.38
CA THR A 248 -4.37 -20.56 10.13
C THR A 248 -5.29 -19.42 10.57
N LEU A 249 -6.11 -18.88 9.67
CA LEU A 249 -7.08 -17.83 10.05
C LEU A 249 -8.09 -18.32 11.09
N ARG A 250 -8.63 -19.54 10.93
CA ARG A 250 -9.55 -20.12 11.92
C ARG A 250 -8.88 -20.33 13.27
N GLY A 251 -7.67 -20.88 13.30
CA GLY A 251 -6.96 -21.17 14.55
C GLY A 251 -6.53 -19.93 15.33
N TRP A 252 -6.13 -18.86 14.62
CA TRP A 252 -5.56 -17.66 15.25
C TRP A 252 -6.54 -16.49 15.41
N CYS A 253 -7.58 -16.41 14.58
CA CYS A 253 -8.46 -15.24 14.51
C CYS A 253 -9.94 -15.53 14.79
N ALA A 254 -10.37 -16.80 14.76
CA ALA A 254 -11.76 -17.10 15.14
C ALA A 254 -11.95 -16.88 16.64
N PRO A 255 -13.09 -16.32 17.07
CA PRO A 255 -13.42 -16.28 18.48
C PRO A 255 -13.46 -17.71 19.02
N ALA A 256 -12.98 -17.92 20.25
CA ALA A 256 -13.15 -19.20 20.92
C ALA A 256 -14.65 -19.51 20.97
N ALA A 257 -15.05 -20.67 20.44
CA ALA A 257 -16.41 -21.12 20.61
C ALA A 257 -16.69 -21.19 22.12
N PRO A 258 -17.83 -20.67 22.60
CA PRO A 258 -18.21 -20.84 23.99
C PRO A 258 -18.36 -22.34 24.23
N THR A 259 -17.37 -22.95 24.88
CA THR A 259 -17.45 -24.34 25.29
C THR A 259 -18.52 -24.42 26.37
N ALA A 260 -19.56 -25.23 26.13
CA ALA A 260 -20.68 -25.45 27.05
C ALA A 260 -20.29 -26.14 28.39
N ASN A 261 -18.99 -26.21 28.71
CA ASN A 261 -18.44 -26.76 29.95
C ASN A 261 -17.16 -25.98 30.31
N ALA A 262 -17.29 -24.70 30.62
CA ALA A 262 -16.22 -23.95 31.28
C ALA A 262 -16.25 -24.21 32.80
N ALA A 263 -16.03 -25.47 33.19
CA ALA A 263 -15.60 -25.79 34.54
C ALA A 263 -14.09 -25.56 34.62
N ALA A 264 -13.71 -24.73 35.60
CA ALA A 264 -12.37 -24.27 35.92
C ALA A 264 -11.24 -25.27 35.62
N VAL A 265 -10.34 -24.88 34.71
CA VAL A 265 -8.94 -25.29 34.76
C VAL A 265 -8.10 -24.02 34.62
N SER A 266 -7.74 -23.46 35.77
CA SER A 266 -6.71 -22.42 35.87
C SER A 266 -5.36 -23.06 35.56
N VAL A 267 -4.95 -22.99 34.28
CA VAL A 267 -3.59 -23.34 33.87
C VAL A 267 -2.65 -22.24 34.33
N GLY A 268 -1.65 -22.65 35.12
CA GLY A 268 -0.67 -21.77 35.75
C GLY A 268 0.00 -20.81 34.76
N THR A 269 -0.08 -19.53 35.10
CA THR A 269 0.70 -18.45 34.49
C THR A 269 2.19 -18.72 34.72
N SER A 270 2.85 -19.23 33.68
CA SER A 270 4.29 -19.07 33.55
C SER A 270 4.58 -17.58 33.33
N THR A 271 5.44 -17.03 34.18
CA THR A 271 5.98 -15.68 34.09
C THR A 271 6.86 -15.57 32.84
N LYS A 272 6.25 -15.45 31.67
CA LYS A 272 6.95 -14.89 30.50
C LYS A 272 7.25 -13.44 30.82
N ALA A 273 8.52 -13.05 30.72
CA ALA A 273 8.93 -11.66 30.76
C ALA A 273 7.98 -10.85 29.87
N LYS A 274 7.45 -9.75 30.41
CA LYS A 274 6.45 -8.91 29.75
C LYS A 274 7.14 -8.26 28.53
N VAL A 275 7.19 -8.95 27.41
CA VAL A 275 7.68 -8.40 26.14
C VAL A 275 6.75 -7.23 25.85
N HIS A 276 7.27 -6.02 25.99
CA HIS A 276 6.53 -4.84 25.61
C HIS A 276 6.37 -4.88 24.09
N PRO A 277 5.13 -4.86 23.57
CA PRO A 277 4.93 -4.91 22.14
C PRO A 277 5.59 -3.68 21.50
N PRO A 278 6.29 -3.83 20.37
CA PRO A 278 6.90 -2.70 19.68
C PRO A 278 5.81 -1.71 19.26
N ARG A 279 5.99 -0.43 19.57
CA ARG A 279 4.97 0.62 19.35
C ARG A 279 5.35 1.57 18.23
N THR A 280 6.64 1.76 18.01
CA THR A 280 7.15 2.68 17.01
C THR A 280 7.60 1.95 15.74
N GLU A 281 7.69 2.67 14.62
CA GLU A 281 8.12 2.08 13.34
C GLU A 281 9.51 1.44 13.44
N ALA A 282 10.45 2.07 14.16
CA ALA A 282 11.80 1.52 14.32
C ALA A 282 11.85 0.28 15.23
N GLU A 283 11.08 0.28 16.32
CA GLU A 283 10.95 -0.91 17.18
C GLU A 283 10.31 -2.07 16.41
N VAL A 284 9.28 -1.79 15.61
CA VAL A 284 8.61 -2.79 14.77
C VAL A 284 9.55 -3.30 13.71
N ALA A 285 10.27 -2.43 12.99
CA ALA A 285 11.24 -2.84 11.98
C ALA A 285 12.32 -3.76 12.58
N ALA A 286 12.93 -3.36 13.70
CA ALA A 286 13.95 -4.17 14.38
C ALA A 286 13.42 -5.53 14.86
N ALA A 287 12.19 -5.57 15.41
CA ALA A 287 11.57 -6.82 15.85
C ALA A 287 11.26 -7.76 14.67
N LEU A 288 10.76 -7.23 13.56
CA LEU A 288 10.42 -8.01 12.37
C LEU A 288 11.68 -8.52 11.66
N GLU A 289 12.72 -7.69 11.54
CA GLU A 289 14.01 -8.07 10.97
C GLU A 289 14.71 -9.13 11.82
N GLY A 290 14.69 -8.98 13.15
CA GLY A 290 15.16 -10.00 14.09
C GLY A 290 14.39 -11.32 13.99
N ALA A 291 13.15 -11.29 13.51
CA ALA A 291 12.32 -12.46 13.25
C ALA A 291 12.42 -12.98 11.80
N GLY A 292 13.32 -12.42 10.99
CA GLY A 292 13.60 -12.89 9.62
C GLY A 292 12.73 -12.28 8.53
N LEU A 293 11.97 -11.22 8.80
CA LEU A 293 11.24 -10.48 7.77
C LEU A 293 12.11 -9.35 7.20
N SER A 294 11.87 -9.00 5.94
CA SER A 294 12.46 -7.84 5.28
C SER A 294 11.46 -6.70 5.20
N MET A 295 11.93 -5.47 5.37
CA MET A 295 11.10 -4.26 5.26
C MET A 295 11.16 -3.67 3.84
N PHE A 296 10.07 -3.04 3.41
CA PHE A 296 9.93 -2.39 2.10
C PHE A 296 9.33 -0.98 2.26
N TYR A 297 10.14 0.05 2.01
CA TYR A 297 9.74 1.45 2.23
C TYR A 297 9.30 2.14 0.93
N GLY A 298 9.75 1.64 -0.22
CA GLY A 298 9.42 2.20 -1.54
C GLY A 298 10.10 3.54 -1.86
N GLY A 299 9.91 4.02 -3.09
CA GLY A 299 10.56 5.23 -3.62
C GLY A 299 12.05 5.07 -3.94
N GLU A 300 12.72 6.21 -4.20
CA GLU A 300 14.17 6.29 -4.49
C GLU A 300 15.04 5.79 -3.32
N HIS A 301 14.48 5.63 -2.12
CA HIS A 301 15.22 5.31 -0.90
C HIS A 301 15.30 3.83 -0.54
N ASP A 302 14.74 2.89 -1.32
CA ASP A 302 14.77 1.45 -0.99
C ASP A 302 16.22 0.88 -0.94
N GLU A 303 17.20 1.51 -1.58
CA GLU A 303 18.63 1.14 -1.49
C GLU A 303 19.45 2.04 -0.52
N GLU A 304 18.99 3.25 -0.20
CA GLU A 304 19.69 4.17 0.71
C GLU A 304 19.29 3.97 2.18
N TRP A 305 18.09 3.43 2.45
CA TRP A 305 17.57 3.28 3.81
C TRP A 305 18.31 2.19 4.60
N THR A 306 18.71 1.10 3.95
CA THR A 306 19.54 0.03 4.55
C THR A 306 20.97 0.50 4.85
N ASN A 307 21.53 1.39 4.03
CA ASN A 307 22.93 1.83 4.17
C ASN A 307 23.13 2.98 5.19
N ARG A 308 22.08 3.73 5.56
CA ARG A 308 22.19 4.83 6.53
C ARG A 308 22.24 4.40 8.00
N TRP A 309 21.85 3.16 8.32
CA TRP A 309 21.81 2.68 9.71
C TRP A 309 22.96 1.75 10.10
N VAL A 310 23.76 1.26 9.13
CA VAL A 310 25.01 0.54 9.42
C VAL A 310 26.11 1.50 9.90
N HIS A 311 26.04 2.79 9.57
CA HIS A 311 27.11 3.77 9.87
C HIS A 311 26.83 4.74 11.02
N HIS A 312 25.76 4.56 11.80
CA HIS A 312 25.49 5.41 12.98
C HIS A 312 25.59 4.68 14.33
N ARG A 313 26.22 3.49 14.36
CA ARG A 313 26.66 2.84 15.61
C ARG A 313 28.17 2.89 15.86
N GLU A 314 28.92 3.58 15.00
CA GLU A 314 30.34 3.89 15.23
C GLU A 314 30.56 5.40 15.10
N ALA A 315 30.16 6.14 16.13
CA ALA A 315 30.64 7.48 16.44
C ALA A 315 30.58 7.68 17.96
#